data_AF-A0AAD1VY19-F1
#
_entry.id   AF-A0AAD1VY19-F1
#
_cell.length_a   1.000
_cell.length_b   1.000
_cell.length_c   1.000
_cell.angle_alpha   90.00
_cell.angle_beta   90.00
_cell.angle_gamma   90.00
#
_symmetry.space_group_name_H-M   'P 1'
#
loop_
_entity.id
_entity.type
_entity.pdbx_description
1 polymer ?
#
loop_
_entity_poly.entity_id
_entity_poly.type
_entity_poly.pdbx_seq_one_letter_code
_entity_poly.pdbx_strand_id
1 'polypeptide(L)'
;MSSPYSSDDPYSEEAQDQLMITNLRVQLLKQQICPCKNKDPDIKPQYMAHYAVYDFIVKGSCFCNGHADHCVPIEGVRQARTTSKVQVVYGKCICKHNTSGPNCERCAPLYNDQPWQPANGNTGAPNMCRKCKCNDHADSCHFSLDVWISSGNRSGGVCDNCQHNTEGIHCQNCKPGFFRDLKIPFSAPDACKACSCHPVGSAVLPSSAYTYCDPNNGDCPCKPGVAGPHCDRCMVGYWGFGEYGCRPCDCAGSCDSLTGDCITNTEINWYPDILSVYNESEQAWDWEDEQGFSALRHSGKCECKEQVLGNPKIFCGMKYSYVLKIKILSAHDRGSHAEVNVKIKKVLKMTKVKIMRGKRTIYPESWTNRGCTCPILNPGLEYLVAGYEDTRTGHLIVNMKSFVQLWKPALGRKVVEILKRDCK
;
A
#
# COMPACT_ATOMS: atom_id res chain seq x y z
N MET A 1 18.28 -59.26 6.58
CA MET A 1 18.99 -58.16 7.25
C MET A 1 18.64 -56.89 6.48
N SER A 2 17.79 -56.04 7.04
CA SER A 2 17.58 -54.69 6.52
C SER A 2 18.92 -53.97 6.50
N SER A 3 19.21 -53.29 5.39
CA SER A 3 20.39 -52.42 5.28
C SER A 3 20.37 -51.43 6.46
N PRO A 4 21.50 -51.13 7.11
CA PRO A 4 21.55 -50.14 8.21
C PRO A 4 20.98 -48.76 7.84
N TYR A 5 20.76 -48.50 6.54
CA TYR A 5 20.23 -47.27 5.98
C TYR A 5 18.74 -47.30 5.63
N SER A 6 18.01 -48.40 5.92
CA SER A 6 16.57 -48.47 5.58
C SER A 6 15.67 -47.61 6.47
N SER A 7 16.21 -47.00 7.53
CA SER A 7 15.49 -46.13 8.47
C SER A 7 15.72 -44.63 8.24
N ASP A 8 16.73 -44.26 7.46
CA ASP A 8 17.11 -42.87 7.26
C ASP A 8 16.38 -42.29 6.05
N ASP A 9 16.08 -40.99 6.10
CA ASP A 9 15.38 -40.30 5.02
C ASP A 9 16.22 -40.40 3.74
N PRO A 10 15.70 -40.97 2.63
CA PRO A 10 16.48 -41.17 1.40
C PRO A 10 16.97 -39.86 0.77
N TYR A 11 16.47 -38.71 1.23
CA TYR A 11 16.88 -37.39 0.78
C TYR A 11 17.71 -36.61 1.82
N SER A 12 18.12 -37.22 2.95
CA SER A 12 19.03 -36.59 3.91
C SER A 12 20.43 -36.38 3.33
N GLU A 13 21.24 -35.51 3.96
CA GLU A 13 22.62 -35.29 3.52
C GLU A 13 23.44 -36.59 3.57
N GLU A 14 23.27 -37.40 4.62
CA GLU A 14 23.99 -38.66 4.79
C GLU A 14 23.61 -39.71 3.72
N ALA A 15 22.32 -39.76 3.36
CA ALA A 15 21.84 -40.64 2.30
C ALA A 15 22.34 -40.17 0.92
N GLN A 16 22.32 -38.86 0.67
CA GLN A 16 22.83 -38.27 -0.57
C GLN A 16 24.32 -38.55 -0.76
N ASP A 17 25.13 -38.39 0.28
CA ASP A 17 26.58 -38.64 0.23
C ASP A 17 26.94 -40.07 -0.16
N GLN A 18 26.07 -41.04 0.13
CA GLN A 18 26.29 -42.45 -0.17
C GLN A 18 25.64 -42.91 -1.48
N LEU A 19 24.45 -42.39 -1.81
CA LEU A 19 23.64 -42.86 -2.94
C LEU A 19 23.89 -42.05 -4.21
N MET A 20 24.27 -40.78 -4.10
CA MET A 20 24.47 -39.91 -5.25
C MET A 20 25.80 -40.22 -5.93
N ILE A 21 25.74 -40.71 -7.18
CA ILE A 21 26.93 -40.98 -8.00
C ILE A 21 26.79 -40.32 -9.37
N THR A 22 27.88 -39.77 -9.89
CA THR A 22 28.00 -39.28 -11.27
C THR A 22 28.84 -40.22 -12.13
N ASN A 23 29.77 -40.94 -11.50
CA ASN A 23 30.71 -41.85 -12.14
C ASN A 23 30.86 -43.10 -11.28
N LEU A 24 30.81 -44.28 -11.90
CA LEU A 24 31.10 -45.55 -11.23
C LEU A 24 32.34 -46.18 -11.87
N ARG A 25 33.36 -46.48 -11.07
CA ARG A 25 34.60 -47.09 -11.53
C ARG A 25 34.82 -48.41 -10.81
N VAL A 26 35.05 -49.47 -11.59
CA VAL A 26 35.44 -50.78 -11.08
C VAL A 26 36.88 -51.06 -11.50
N GLN A 27 37.75 -51.32 -10.53
CA GLN A 27 39.18 -51.59 -10.77
C GLN A 27 39.49 -53.04 -10.41
N LEU A 28 39.80 -53.85 -11.43
CA LEU A 28 40.15 -55.26 -11.27
C LEU A 28 41.64 -55.39 -10.98
N LEU A 29 41.99 -55.71 -9.74
CA LEU A 29 43.40 -55.68 -9.27
C LEU A 29 44.15 -56.99 -9.47
N LYS A 30 43.48 -58.14 -9.33
CA LYS A 30 44.13 -59.46 -9.35
C LYS A 30 43.26 -60.50 -10.02
N GLN A 31 43.87 -61.30 -10.89
CA GLN A 31 43.23 -62.44 -11.53
C GLN A 31 43.19 -63.65 -10.57
N GLN A 32 42.14 -64.45 -10.67
CA GLN A 32 42.02 -65.72 -9.94
C GLN A 32 42.20 -66.90 -10.90
N ILE A 33 43.10 -67.81 -10.56
CA ILE A 33 43.37 -69.02 -11.34
C ILE A 33 42.30 -70.07 -11.01
N CYS A 34 41.75 -70.77 -12.00
CA CYS A 34 40.83 -71.88 -11.74
C CYS A 34 41.56 -73.01 -10.97
N PRO A 35 41.09 -73.40 -9.76
CA PRO A 35 41.68 -74.50 -9.00
C PRO A 35 41.58 -75.87 -9.70
N CYS A 36 40.78 -75.95 -10.76
CA CYS A 36 40.56 -77.14 -11.58
C CYS A 36 41.77 -77.54 -12.46
N LYS A 37 42.85 -76.74 -12.51
CA LYS A 37 44.03 -77.05 -13.31
C LYS A 37 44.94 -78.07 -12.62
N ASN A 38 44.71 -79.34 -12.93
CA ASN A 38 45.77 -80.34 -13.06
C ASN A 38 45.24 -81.51 -13.89
N LYS A 39 45.67 -81.60 -15.17
CA LYS A 39 45.89 -82.86 -15.94
C LYS A 39 46.15 -82.72 -17.45
N ASP A 40 46.45 -81.53 -18.01
CA ASP A 40 46.89 -81.48 -19.42
C ASP A 40 48.14 -80.58 -19.61
N PRO A 41 49.32 -81.15 -19.97
CA PRO A 41 50.58 -80.40 -20.01
C PRO A 41 50.75 -79.48 -21.23
N ASP A 42 49.89 -79.59 -22.25
CA ASP A 42 50.21 -79.06 -23.59
C ASP A 42 49.55 -77.71 -23.96
N ILE A 43 48.82 -77.07 -23.04
CA ILE A 43 48.17 -75.77 -23.31
C ILE A 43 48.95 -74.65 -22.60
N LYS A 44 49.70 -73.86 -23.39
CA LYS A 44 50.41 -72.65 -22.92
C LYS A 44 49.45 -71.75 -22.12
N PRO A 45 49.74 -71.44 -20.83
CA PRO A 45 48.81 -70.79 -19.92
C PRO A 45 48.47 -69.32 -20.24
N GLN A 46 49.13 -68.70 -21.22
CA GLN A 46 49.03 -67.26 -21.50
C GLN A 46 47.71 -66.84 -22.18
N TYR A 47 47.00 -67.74 -22.88
CA TYR A 47 45.78 -67.38 -23.64
C TYR A 47 44.50 -67.27 -22.79
N MET A 48 44.49 -67.80 -21.56
CA MET A 48 43.29 -67.82 -20.70
C MET A 48 43.31 -66.77 -19.59
N ALA A 49 44.32 -65.88 -19.57
CA ALA A 49 44.53 -64.92 -18.49
C ALA A 49 43.91 -63.53 -18.81
N HIS A 50 42.60 -63.49 -19.06
CA HIS A 50 41.87 -62.24 -19.32
C HIS A 50 40.67 -62.10 -18.38
N TYR A 51 40.26 -60.85 -18.13
CA TYR A 51 39.00 -60.58 -17.46
C TYR A 51 37.86 -60.63 -18.48
N ALA A 52 36.74 -61.24 -18.11
CA ALA A 52 35.52 -61.24 -18.89
C ALA A 52 34.33 -60.99 -17.97
N VAL A 53 33.46 -60.05 -18.34
CA VAL A 53 32.24 -59.68 -17.61
C VAL A 53 31.07 -59.84 -18.56
N TYR A 54 30.13 -60.73 -18.23
CA TYR A 54 28.93 -60.95 -19.04
C TYR A 54 27.96 -59.77 -18.94
N ASP A 55 27.58 -59.42 -17.72
CA ASP A 55 26.62 -58.36 -17.44
C ASP A 55 27.21 -57.35 -16.45
N PHE A 56 27.03 -56.07 -16.72
CA PHE A 56 27.40 -54.98 -15.83
C PHE A 56 26.16 -54.18 -15.44
N ILE A 57 25.38 -54.71 -14.50
CA ILE A 57 24.09 -54.14 -14.10
C ILE A 57 24.28 -53.08 -13.01
N VAL A 58 23.95 -51.84 -13.34
CA VAL A 58 23.92 -50.73 -12.38
C VAL A 58 22.47 -50.36 -12.11
N LYS A 59 21.98 -50.66 -10.91
CA LYS A 59 20.63 -50.27 -10.49
C LYS A 59 20.67 -48.86 -9.90
N GLY A 60 19.69 -48.04 -10.25
CA GLY A 60 19.54 -46.68 -9.75
C GLY A 60 18.32 -46.00 -10.33
N SER A 61 18.10 -44.75 -9.91
CA SER A 61 17.05 -43.87 -10.40
C SER A 61 17.61 -42.48 -10.64
N CYS A 62 16.86 -41.62 -11.33
CA CYS A 62 17.17 -40.20 -11.29
C CYS A 62 16.95 -39.64 -9.89
N PHE A 63 17.75 -38.64 -9.55
CA PHE A 63 17.71 -37.98 -8.25
C PHE A 63 17.06 -36.60 -8.37
N CYS A 64 15.92 -36.41 -7.70
CA CYS A 64 15.10 -35.22 -7.82
C CYS A 64 14.72 -34.60 -6.47
N ASN A 65 15.47 -34.89 -5.41
CA ASN A 65 15.20 -34.42 -4.03
C ASN A 65 13.76 -34.71 -3.53
N GLY A 66 13.12 -35.75 -4.08
CA GLY A 66 11.73 -36.11 -3.78
C GLY A 66 10.67 -35.15 -4.34
N HIS A 67 11.04 -34.24 -5.25
CA HIS A 67 10.13 -33.31 -5.92
C HIS A 67 9.78 -33.70 -7.36
N ALA A 68 10.13 -34.90 -7.82
CA ALA A 68 9.66 -35.42 -9.10
C ALA A 68 9.51 -36.95 -9.07
N ASP A 69 8.58 -37.46 -9.86
CA ASP A 69 8.31 -38.88 -10.08
C ASP A 69 8.71 -39.36 -11.48
N HIS A 70 9.05 -38.43 -12.38
CA HIS A 70 9.40 -38.71 -13.76
C HIS A 70 10.62 -37.89 -14.22
N CYS A 71 11.42 -38.51 -15.09
CA CYS A 71 12.62 -37.91 -15.66
C CYS A 71 12.63 -38.04 -17.19
N VAL A 72 13.19 -37.03 -17.85
CA VAL A 72 13.23 -36.88 -19.31
C VAL A 72 14.68 -36.76 -19.80
N PRO A 73 14.94 -37.01 -21.10
CA PRO A 73 16.29 -36.89 -21.66
C PRO A 73 16.89 -35.50 -21.39
N ILE A 74 18.20 -35.47 -21.12
CA ILE A 74 18.98 -34.23 -21.04
C ILE A 74 19.30 -33.79 -22.47
N GLU A 75 19.00 -32.53 -22.80
CA GLU A 75 19.30 -31.97 -24.13
C GLU A 75 20.81 -31.97 -24.41
N GLY A 76 21.20 -32.29 -25.65
CA GLY A 76 22.60 -32.34 -26.08
C GLY A 76 23.34 -33.66 -25.80
N VAL A 77 22.77 -34.57 -25.01
CA VAL A 77 23.35 -35.91 -24.81
C VAL A 77 22.89 -36.83 -25.95
N ARG A 78 23.79 -37.12 -26.90
CA ARG A 78 23.55 -38.14 -27.92
C ARG A 78 23.46 -39.51 -27.25
N GLN A 79 22.27 -40.08 -27.23
CA GLN A 79 22.06 -41.47 -26.79
C GLN A 79 22.81 -42.41 -27.74
N ALA A 80 23.52 -43.40 -27.19
CA ALA A 80 24.13 -44.44 -27.99
C ALA A 80 23.02 -45.13 -28.81
N ARG A 81 23.17 -45.21 -30.13
CA ARG A 81 22.23 -45.89 -31.02
C ARG A 81 22.18 -47.37 -30.66
N THR A 82 21.24 -47.77 -29.82
CA THR A 82 20.96 -49.18 -29.54
C THR A 82 19.82 -49.66 -30.43
N THR A 83 20.04 -50.79 -31.09
CA THR A 83 19.14 -51.42 -32.07
C THR A 83 17.93 -52.13 -31.46
N SER A 84 17.73 -51.98 -30.14
CA SER A 84 16.70 -52.67 -29.36
C SER A 84 15.99 -51.69 -28.43
N LYS A 85 14.69 -51.91 -28.16
CA LYS A 85 13.90 -51.20 -27.14
C LYS A 85 14.51 -51.40 -25.74
N VAL A 86 15.59 -50.69 -25.41
CA VAL A 86 16.16 -50.67 -24.07
C VAL A 86 15.46 -49.58 -23.28
N GLN A 87 14.94 -49.93 -22.10
CA GLN A 87 14.39 -48.96 -21.15
C GLN A 87 15.54 -48.13 -20.56
N VAL A 88 15.69 -46.89 -21.03
CA VAL A 88 16.73 -45.96 -20.59
C VAL A 88 16.23 -45.19 -19.36
N VAL A 89 17.06 -45.10 -18.32
CA VAL A 89 16.80 -44.21 -17.17
C VAL A 89 17.32 -42.81 -17.54
N TYR A 90 16.42 -41.84 -17.62
CA TYR A 90 16.77 -40.45 -17.92
C TYR A 90 17.12 -39.66 -16.66
N GLY A 91 17.84 -38.55 -16.80
CA GLY A 91 18.41 -37.79 -15.67
C GLY A 91 17.85 -36.39 -15.42
N LYS A 92 17.05 -35.78 -16.31
CA LYS A 92 16.46 -34.45 -16.08
C LYS A 92 15.10 -34.60 -15.41
N CYS A 93 14.92 -34.07 -14.21
CA CYS A 93 13.67 -34.17 -13.47
C CYS A 93 12.56 -33.31 -14.07
N ILE A 94 11.32 -33.82 -14.07
CA ILE A 94 10.12 -32.99 -14.26
C ILE A 94 9.67 -32.52 -12.87
N CYS A 95 10.21 -31.39 -12.43
CA CYS A 95 10.01 -30.89 -11.08
C CYS A 95 8.54 -30.52 -10.77
N LYS A 96 8.11 -30.90 -9.58
CA LYS A 96 6.84 -30.58 -8.92
C LYS A 96 7.12 -29.74 -7.67
N HIS A 97 6.13 -29.54 -6.81
CA HIS A 97 6.29 -28.84 -5.52
C HIS A 97 6.86 -27.42 -5.65
N ASN A 98 6.62 -26.77 -6.80
CA ASN A 98 7.15 -25.45 -7.16
C ASN A 98 8.68 -25.35 -7.10
N THR A 99 9.37 -26.46 -7.38
CA THR A 99 10.83 -26.51 -7.50
C THR A 99 11.26 -26.40 -8.97
N SER A 100 12.54 -26.16 -9.18
CA SER A 100 13.18 -25.97 -10.48
C SER A 100 14.64 -26.43 -10.41
N GLY A 101 15.30 -26.52 -11.56
CA GLY A 101 16.66 -27.08 -11.70
C GLY A 101 16.66 -28.51 -12.24
N PRO A 102 17.82 -29.01 -12.70
CA PRO A 102 17.98 -30.38 -13.20
C PRO A 102 17.51 -31.46 -12.21
N ASN A 103 17.71 -31.24 -10.91
CA ASN A 103 17.43 -32.19 -9.82
C ASN A 103 16.41 -31.62 -8.83
N CYS A 104 15.69 -30.55 -9.20
CA CYS A 104 14.72 -29.88 -8.32
C CYS A 104 15.35 -29.27 -7.05
N GLU A 105 16.61 -28.86 -7.16
CA GLU A 105 17.48 -28.39 -6.06
C GLU A 105 17.28 -26.91 -5.68
N ARG A 106 16.32 -26.23 -6.31
CA ARG A 106 15.98 -24.84 -6.02
C ARG A 106 14.49 -24.59 -6.20
N CYS A 107 13.99 -23.51 -5.64
CA CYS A 107 12.61 -23.09 -5.87
C CYS A 107 12.43 -22.46 -7.26
N ALA A 108 11.21 -22.56 -7.80
CA ALA A 108 10.83 -21.83 -9.01
C ALA A 108 10.95 -20.31 -8.80
N PRO A 109 11.14 -19.51 -9.86
CA PRO A 109 11.50 -18.08 -9.75
C PRO A 109 10.62 -17.24 -8.83
N LEU A 110 9.30 -17.48 -8.78
CA LEU A 110 8.34 -16.72 -7.95
C LEU A 110 8.01 -17.41 -6.61
N TYR A 111 8.80 -18.41 -6.19
CA TYR A 111 8.48 -19.28 -5.05
C TYR A 111 9.55 -19.28 -3.94
N ASN A 112 10.30 -18.17 -3.83
CA ASN A 112 11.40 -17.99 -2.87
C ASN A 112 10.94 -17.30 -1.57
N ASP A 113 9.71 -17.53 -1.12
CA ASP A 113 9.19 -16.89 0.11
C ASP A 113 9.65 -17.58 1.41
N GLN A 114 10.22 -18.78 1.27
CA GLN A 114 10.84 -19.56 2.35
C GLN A 114 12.06 -20.32 1.80
N PRO A 115 13.00 -20.76 2.65
CA PRO A 115 14.15 -21.55 2.22
C PRO A 115 13.71 -22.87 1.56
N TRP A 116 14.43 -23.29 0.52
CA TRP A 116 14.26 -24.59 -0.10
C TRP A 116 14.65 -25.72 0.86
N GLN A 117 13.92 -26.85 0.79
CA GLN A 117 14.22 -28.07 1.52
C GLN A 117 13.84 -29.28 0.66
N PRO A 118 14.58 -30.41 0.72
CA PRO A 118 14.19 -31.64 0.05
C PRO A 118 12.87 -32.17 0.64
N ALA A 119 12.10 -32.93 -0.15
CA ALA A 119 10.97 -33.67 0.41
C ALA A 119 11.48 -34.74 1.38
N ASN A 120 10.65 -35.11 2.35
CA ASN A 120 11.02 -36.11 3.35
C ASN A 120 10.42 -37.47 2.98
N GLY A 121 11.25 -38.44 2.65
CA GLY A 121 10.82 -39.77 2.19
C GLY A 121 10.18 -40.62 3.29
N ASN A 122 10.55 -40.38 4.55
CA ASN A 122 10.06 -41.14 5.70
C ASN A 122 8.66 -40.71 6.15
N THR A 123 8.42 -39.39 6.19
CA THR A 123 7.16 -38.79 6.63
C THR A 123 6.21 -38.52 5.46
N GLY A 124 6.73 -38.48 4.23
CA GLY A 124 5.98 -38.05 3.05
C GLY A 124 5.76 -36.55 2.97
N ALA A 125 6.40 -35.74 3.82
CA ALA A 125 6.27 -34.29 3.78
C ALA A 125 6.86 -33.74 2.47
N PRO A 126 6.08 -33.02 1.64
CA PRO A 126 6.50 -32.62 0.31
C PRO A 126 7.50 -31.44 0.30
N ASN A 127 7.58 -30.69 1.39
CA ASN A 127 8.44 -29.51 1.57
C ASN A 127 8.44 -28.57 0.36
N MET A 128 7.23 -28.26 -0.13
CA MET A 128 7.07 -27.46 -1.34
C MET A 128 7.50 -26.00 -1.14
N CYS A 129 8.03 -25.40 -2.20
CA CYS A 129 8.38 -23.99 -2.20
C CYS A 129 7.12 -23.11 -2.17
N ARG A 130 7.23 -21.96 -1.49
CA ARG A 130 6.10 -21.07 -1.23
C ARG A 130 6.15 -19.82 -2.10
N LYS A 131 5.01 -19.50 -2.74
CA LYS A 131 4.87 -18.36 -3.66
C LYS A 131 5.09 -17.04 -2.93
N CYS A 132 5.88 -16.15 -3.52
CA CYS A 132 6.04 -14.77 -3.08
C CYS A 132 4.78 -13.94 -3.33
N LYS A 133 4.55 -12.93 -2.49
CA LYS A 133 3.42 -12.00 -2.61
C LYS A 133 3.89 -10.73 -3.31
N CYS A 134 3.79 -10.71 -4.64
CA CYS A 134 4.21 -9.57 -5.46
C CYS A 134 3.06 -8.77 -6.08
N ASN A 135 1.83 -8.98 -5.59
CA ASN A 135 0.60 -8.36 -6.12
C ASN A 135 0.44 -8.50 -7.65
N ASP A 136 0.96 -9.58 -8.26
CA ASP A 136 0.98 -9.79 -9.71
C ASP A 136 1.73 -8.69 -10.52
N HIS A 137 2.70 -8.04 -9.89
CA HIS A 137 3.63 -7.10 -10.56
C HIS A 137 5.07 -7.62 -10.64
N ALA A 138 5.33 -8.90 -10.38
CA ALA A 138 6.64 -9.51 -10.60
C ALA A 138 6.53 -10.99 -10.94
N ASP A 139 7.42 -11.45 -11.81
CA ASP A 139 7.50 -12.85 -12.25
C ASP A 139 8.61 -13.65 -11.53
N SER A 140 9.44 -12.98 -10.73
CA SER A 140 10.43 -13.61 -9.87
C SER A 140 10.58 -12.89 -8.53
N CYS A 141 11.14 -13.61 -7.56
CA CYS A 141 11.53 -13.11 -6.26
C CYS A 141 12.76 -13.86 -5.76
N HIS A 142 13.48 -13.26 -4.82
CA HIS A 142 14.55 -13.92 -4.08
C HIS A 142 14.24 -14.00 -2.59
N PHE A 143 14.89 -14.94 -1.90
CA PHE A 143 14.77 -15.07 -0.45
C PHE A 143 15.74 -14.12 0.25
N SER A 144 15.26 -13.41 1.27
CA SER A 144 16.06 -12.58 2.17
C SER A 144 15.93 -13.06 3.60
N LEU A 145 17.07 -13.36 4.23
CA LEU A 145 17.13 -13.80 5.62
C LEU A 145 16.69 -12.68 6.59
N ASP A 146 17.00 -11.42 6.29
CA ASP A 146 16.63 -10.28 7.13
C ASP A 146 15.11 -10.08 7.17
N VAL A 147 14.45 -10.20 6.01
CA VAL A 147 12.98 -10.14 5.91
C VAL A 147 12.35 -11.34 6.63
N TRP A 148 12.93 -12.53 6.46
CA TRP A 148 12.49 -13.75 7.14
C TRP A 148 12.49 -13.62 8.66
N ILE A 149 13.61 -13.20 9.24
CA ILE A 149 13.74 -13.02 10.69
C ILE A 149 12.79 -11.92 11.17
N SER A 150 12.71 -10.80 10.45
CA SER A 150 11.83 -9.67 10.79
C SER A 150 10.34 -10.06 10.78
N SER A 151 9.95 -11.02 9.94
CA SER A 151 8.59 -11.56 9.89
C SER A 151 8.28 -12.59 10.99
N GLY A 152 9.25 -12.92 11.85
CA GLY A 152 9.14 -14.00 12.85
C GLY A 152 9.20 -15.40 12.23
N ASN A 153 10.10 -15.60 11.26
CA ASN A 153 10.28 -16.84 10.50
C ASN A 153 9.02 -17.26 9.72
N ARG A 154 8.29 -16.27 9.17
CA ARG A 154 7.03 -16.52 8.48
C ARG A 154 7.10 -16.27 6.99
N SER A 155 7.84 -15.28 6.50
CA SER A 155 7.92 -14.86 5.09
C SER A 155 9.19 -14.05 4.84
N GLY A 156 9.91 -14.40 3.77
CA GLY A 156 11.22 -13.82 3.45
C GLY A 156 11.37 -13.47 1.98
N GLY A 157 10.32 -13.59 1.17
CA GLY A 157 10.37 -13.29 -0.25
C GLY A 157 10.44 -11.79 -0.54
N VAL A 158 11.35 -11.41 -1.43
CA VAL A 158 11.49 -10.05 -1.95
C VAL A 158 11.32 -10.11 -3.47
N CYS A 159 10.36 -9.36 -4.00
CA CYS A 159 10.04 -9.37 -5.42
C CYS A 159 11.14 -8.68 -6.25
N ASP A 160 11.48 -9.27 -7.39
CA ASP A 160 12.46 -8.70 -8.31
C ASP A 160 11.76 -7.91 -9.42
N ASN A 161 12.38 -6.81 -9.85
CA ASN A 161 11.96 -6.06 -11.04
C ASN A 161 10.45 -5.73 -11.08
N CYS A 162 9.93 -5.09 -10.02
CA CYS A 162 8.54 -4.67 -9.95
C CYS A 162 8.09 -3.91 -11.22
N GLN A 163 7.13 -4.52 -11.91
CA GLN A 163 6.49 -4.05 -13.13
C GLN A 163 5.38 -3.05 -12.82
N HIS A 164 4.67 -2.57 -13.84
CA HIS A 164 3.43 -1.80 -13.66
C HIS A 164 3.61 -0.52 -12.84
N ASN A 165 4.82 0.08 -12.89
CA ASN A 165 5.22 1.25 -12.11
C ASN A 165 5.06 1.09 -10.59
N THR A 166 5.25 -0.13 -10.09
CA THR A 166 5.19 -0.44 -8.66
C THR A 166 6.58 -0.55 -8.03
N GLU A 167 6.65 -0.42 -6.72
CA GLU A 167 7.87 -0.53 -5.91
C GLU A 167 7.59 -1.09 -4.52
N GLY A 168 8.66 -1.37 -3.78
CA GLY A 168 8.63 -2.00 -2.46
C GLY A 168 8.87 -3.51 -2.52
N ILE A 169 9.08 -4.12 -1.34
CA ILE A 169 9.44 -5.54 -1.19
C ILE A 169 8.42 -6.48 -1.85
N HIS A 170 7.15 -6.10 -1.84
CA HIS A 170 6.02 -6.85 -2.38
C HIS A 170 5.39 -6.15 -3.60
N CYS A 171 6.12 -5.20 -4.21
CA CYS A 171 5.59 -4.32 -5.25
C CYS A 171 4.29 -3.63 -4.81
N GLN A 172 4.18 -3.25 -3.54
CA GLN A 172 2.93 -2.83 -2.90
C GLN A 172 2.64 -1.32 -2.99
N ASN A 173 3.59 -0.53 -3.47
CA ASN A 173 3.48 0.92 -3.61
C ASN A 173 3.65 1.32 -5.08
N CYS A 174 3.15 2.51 -5.46
CA CYS A 174 3.47 3.09 -6.76
C CYS A 174 4.81 3.83 -6.68
N LYS A 175 5.60 3.78 -7.76
CA LYS A 175 6.86 4.52 -7.88
C LYS A 175 6.63 6.04 -7.79
N PRO A 176 7.62 6.82 -7.35
CA PRO A 176 7.57 8.28 -7.45
C PRO A 176 7.22 8.75 -8.86
N GLY A 177 6.29 9.70 -8.96
CA GLY A 177 5.72 10.13 -10.24
C GLY A 177 4.49 9.33 -10.68
N PHE A 178 4.06 8.36 -9.89
CA PHE A 178 2.80 7.65 -10.05
C PHE A 178 1.98 7.66 -8.76
N PHE A 179 0.66 7.52 -8.89
CA PHE A 179 -0.28 7.44 -7.78
C PHE A 179 -1.26 6.29 -7.96
N ARG A 180 -1.83 5.84 -6.84
CA ARG A 180 -2.76 4.72 -6.77
C ARG A 180 -4.15 5.12 -7.28
N ASP A 181 -4.67 4.42 -8.29
CA ASP A 181 -6.07 4.57 -8.70
C ASP A 181 -7.02 3.62 -7.95
N LEU A 182 -7.64 4.11 -6.89
CA LEU A 182 -8.53 3.34 -6.02
C LEU A 182 -9.74 2.68 -6.72
N LYS A 183 -10.05 3.03 -7.98
CA LYS A 183 -11.17 2.44 -8.74
C LYS A 183 -10.85 1.05 -9.30
N ILE A 184 -9.58 0.72 -9.46
CA ILE A 184 -9.11 -0.55 -10.03
C ILE A 184 -8.40 -1.38 -8.95
N PRO A 185 -8.44 -2.72 -9.01
CA PRO A 185 -7.73 -3.56 -8.06
C PRO A 185 -6.21 -3.33 -8.18
N PHE A 186 -5.48 -3.45 -7.07
CA PHE A 186 -4.05 -3.15 -7.09
C PHE A 186 -3.26 -4.10 -7.98
N SER A 187 -3.67 -5.36 -8.13
CA SER A 187 -3.02 -6.33 -9.01
C SER A 187 -3.16 -6.04 -10.51
N ALA A 188 -3.97 -5.04 -10.89
CA ALA A 188 -4.11 -4.68 -12.30
C ALA A 188 -2.83 -3.99 -12.82
N PRO A 189 -2.45 -4.22 -14.09
CA PRO A 189 -1.29 -3.57 -14.70
C PRO A 189 -1.31 -2.03 -14.70
N ASP A 190 -2.50 -1.44 -14.64
CA ASP A 190 -2.74 0.01 -14.67
C ASP A 190 -3.04 0.61 -13.28
N ALA A 191 -2.83 -0.15 -12.20
CA ALA A 191 -3.12 0.26 -10.81
C ALA A 191 -2.42 1.55 -10.36
N CYS A 192 -1.28 1.86 -10.98
CA CYS A 192 -0.46 3.06 -10.76
C CYS A 192 -0.54 3.99 -11.97
N LYS A 193 -1.18 5.14 -11.80
CA LYS A 193 -1.36 6.17 -12.83
C LYS A 193 -0.28 7.25 -12.73
N ALA A 194 0.21 7.72 -13.87
CA ALA A 194 1.22 8.77 -13.91
C ALA A 194 0.67 10.09 -13.36
N CYS A 195 1.48 10.80 -12.58
CA CYS A 195 1.20 12.17 -12.19
C CYS A 195 1.14 13.07 -13.42
N SER A 196 0.20 14.01 -13.44
CA SER A 196 0.09 15.03 -14.51
C SER A 196 0.29 16.43 -13.94
N CYS A 197 1.39 16.64 -13.22
CA CYS A 197 1.71 17.92 -12.59
C CYS A 197 2.20 18.94 -13.61
N HIS A 198 1.61 20.14 -13.60
CA HIS A 198 1.97 21.19 -14.53
C HIS A 198 3.37 21.75 -14.20
N PRO A 199 4.32 21.74 -15.16
CA PRO A 199 5.73 22.02 -14.87
C PRO A 199 5.97 23.44 -14.32
N VAL A 200 5.15 24.41 -14.73
CA VAL A 200 5.26 25.81 -14.28
C VAL A 200 4.54 26.05 -12.96
N GLY A 201 3.39 25.40 -12.75
CA GLY A 201 2.49 25.73 -11.63
C GLY A 201 2.70 24.84 -10.40
N SER A 202 3.38 23.71 -10.55
CA SER A 202 3.76 22.85 -9.44
C SER A 202 5.01 23.36 -8.72
N ALA A 203 5.00 23.29 -7.39
CA ALA A 203 6.08 23.75 -6.53
C ALA A 203 7.20 22.71 -6.44
N VAL A 204 8.45 23.14 -6.62
CA VAL A 204 9.62 22.29 -6.43
C VAL A 204 9.97 22.27 -4.94
N LEU A 205 9.95 21.09 -4.33
CA LEU A 205 10.35 20.93 -2.93
C LEU A 205 11.88 21.05 -2.80
N PRO A 206 12.39 21.72 -1.75
CA PRO A 206 13.83 21.93 -1.58
C PRO A 206 14.64 20.64 -1.40
N SER A 207 13.97 19.52 -1.10
CA SER A 207 14.56 18.20 -0.91
C SER A 207 14.62 17.34 -2.17
N SER A 208 14.05 17.76 -3.31
CA SER A 208 14.08 16.98 -4.56
C SER A 208 14.10 17.86 -5.81
N ALA A 209 14.95 17.51 -6.78
CA ALA A 209 15.00 18.17 -8.09
C ALA A 209 13.71 17.98 -8.93
N TYR A 210 12.86 17.03 -8.53
CA TYR A 210 11.62 16.67 -9.21
C TYR A 210 10.43 16.80 -8.26
N THR A 211 9.31 17.28 -8.80
CA THR A 211 8.05 17.40 -8.07
C THR A 211 7.18 16.19 -8.38
N TYR A 212 6.86 15.40 -7.36
CA TYR A 212 5.96 14.25 -7.50
C TYR A 212 4.60 14.59 -6.88
N CYS A 213 3.54 14.01 -7.44
CA CYS A 213 2.23 14.07 -6.83
C CYS A 213 2.14 13.15 -5.60
N ASP A 214 1.14 13.38 -4.76
CA ASP A 214 0.84 12.50 -3.64
C ASP A 214 0.47 11.09 -4.16
N PRO A 215 1.15 10.03 -3.70
CA PRO A 215 0.98 8.67 -4.21
C PRO A 215 -0.41 8.08 -3.93
N ASN A 216 -1.21 8.67 -3.04
CA ASN A 216 -2.54 8.14 -2.69
C ASN A 216 -3.68 8.74 -3.51
N ASN A 217 -3.55 9.98 -3.96
CA ASN A 217 -4.64 10.73 -4.59
C ASN A 217 -4.26 11.40 -5.92
N GLY A 218 -2.96 11.53 -6.22
CA GLY A 218 -2.48 12.16 -7.44
C GLY A 218 -2.40 13.68 -7.42
N ASP A 219 -2.64 14.31 -6.26
CA ASP A 219 -2.59 15.77 -6.11
C ASP A 219 -1.14 16.27 -6.21
N CYS A 220 -0.92 17.23 -7.08
CA CYS A 220 0.36 17.90 -7.23
C CYS A 220 0.51 19.02 -6.19
N PRO A 221 1.71 19.23 -5.61
CA PRO A 221 1.95 20.39 -4.77
C PRO A 221 2.01 21.64 -5.64
N CYS A 222 1.10 22.60 -5.42
CA CYS A 222 0.98 23.81 -6.25
C CYS A 222 1.72 25.00 -5.66
N LYS A 223 2.19 25.90 -6.54
CA LYS A 223 2.75 27.20 -6.16
C LYS A 223 1.68 28.14 -5.58
N PRO A 224 2.07 29.23 -4.88
CA PRO A 224 1.12 30.20 -4.34
C PRO A 224 0.14 30.72 -5.40
N GLY A 225 -1.15 30.76 -5.06
CA GLY A 225 -2.21 31.23 -5.95
C GLY A 225 -2.56 30.28 -7.11
N VAL A 226 -1.94 29.10 -7.20
CA VAL A 226 -2.25 28.07 -8.21
C VAL A 226 -3.13 26.97 -7.60
N ALA A 227 -4.06 26.43 -8.37
CA ALA A 227 -5.03 25.44 -7.93
C ALA A 227 -5.25 24.32 -8.96
N GLY A 228 -6.06 23.33 -8.58
CA GLY A 228 -6.35 22.14 -9.36
C GLY A 228 -5.44 20.95 -8.98
N PRO A 229 -5.85 19.70 -9.26
CA PRO A 229 -5.06 18.51 -8.95
C PRO A 229 -3.73 18.48 -9.74
N HIS A 230 -3.66 19.25 -10.83
CA HIS A 230 -2.52 19.33 -11.74
C HIS A 230 -1.77 20.66 -11.66
N CYS A 231 -2.18 21.61 -10.81
CA CYS A 231 -1.58 22.94 -10.70
C CYS A 231 -1.53 23.72 -12.02
N ASP A 232 -2.57 23.62 -12.84
CA ASP A 232 -2.65 24.10 -14.21
C ASP A 232 -3.47 25.39 -14.38
N ARG A 233 -3.99 25.94 -13.27
CA ARG A 233 -4.83 27.15 -13.28
C ARG A 233 -4.66 27.98 -12.03
N CYS A 234 -4.97 29.27 -12.11
CA CYS A 234 -5.04 30.11 -10.91
C CYS A 234 -6.20 29.71 -10.01
N MET A 235 -5.98 29.86 -8.70
CA MET A 235 -7.01 29.79 -7.69
C MET A 235 -8.03 30.92 -7.91
N VAL A 236 -9.27 30.71 -7.48
CA VAL A 236 -10.29 31.77 -7.49
C VAL A 236 -9.80 32.97 -6.68
N GLY A 237 -9.83 34.17 -7.27
CA GLY A 237 -9.27 35.38 -6.65
C GLY A 237 -7.79 35.61 -6.96
N TYR A 238 -7.21 34.87 -7.91
CA TYR A 238 -5.86 35.06 -8.43
C TYR A 238 -5.84 35.08 -9.96
N TRP A 239 -4.85 35.76 -10.55
CA TRP A 239 -4.68 35.90 -12.01
C TRP A 239 -3.21 35.88 -12.44
N GLY A 240 -2.98 35.76 -13.74
CA GLY A 240 -1.65 35.87 -14.34
C GLY A 240 -0.75 34.66 -14.01
N PHE A 241 -1.19 33.47 -14.39
CA PHE A 241 -0.45 32.22 -14.20
C PHE A 241 0.98 32.30 -14.78
N GLY A 242 1.98 32.00 -13.97
CA GLY A 242 3.38 32.05 -14.39
C GLY A 242 4.35 31.33 -13.43
N GLU A 243 5.65 31.60 -13.63
CA GLU A 243 6.73 30.89 -12.94
C GLU A 243 6.69 31.02 -11.41
N TYR A 244 6.12 32.11 -10.89
CA TYR A 244 5.99 32.36 -9.45
C TYR A 244 4.59 32.05 -8.89
N GLY A 245 3.76 31.36 -9.68
CA GLY A 245 2.37 31.08 -9.34
C GLY A 245 1.43 32.15 -9.93
N CYS A 246 0.40 32.54 -9.18
CA CYS A 246 -0.56 33.57 -9.60
C CYS A 246 -0.57 34.74 -8.62
N ARG A 247 -0.96 35.92 -9.11
CA ARG A 247 -1.06 37.16 -8.32
C ARG A 247 -2.48 37.33 -7.77
N PRO A 248 -2.65 37.79 -6.52
CA PRO A 248 -3.99 38.05 -5.98
C PRO A 248 -4.68 39.17 -6.77
N CYS A 249 -6.00 39.06 -6.95
CA CYS A 249 -6.83 40.12 -7.52
C CYS A 249 -6.91 41.31 -6.55
N ASP A 250 -6.82 42.54 -7.05
CA ASP A 250 -7.12 43.75 -6.28
C ASP A 250 -8.57 44.20 -6.49
N CYS A 251 -9.50 43.30 -6.17
CA CYS A 251 -10.94 43.47 -6.43
C CYS A 251 -11.75 43.20 -5.15
N ALA A 252 -12.88 43.89 -4.98
CA ALA A 252 -13.83 43.59 -3.90
C ALA A 252 -14.57 42.24 -4.10
N GLY A 253 -14.42 41.61 -5.27
CA GLY A 253 -15.00 40.33 -5.67
C GLY A 253 -14.00 39.46 -6.44
N SER A 254 -14.49 38.58 -7.33
CA SER A 254 -13.63 37.75 -8.18
C SER A 254 -13.06 38.55 -9.36
N CYS A 255 -11.92 38.10 -9.92
CA CYS A 255 -11.35 38.67 -11.15
C CYS A 255 -11.14 37.59 -12.21
N ASP A 256 -11.04 38.00 -13.46
CA ASP A 256 -10.68 37.11 -14.55
C ASP A 256 -9.26 36.55 -14.38
N SER A 257 -9.12 35.23 -14.52
CA SER A 257 -7.87 34.52 -14.23
C SER A 257 -6.71 34.83 -15.19
N LEU A 258 -6.99 35.42 -16.36
CA LEU A 258 -5.98 35.73 -17.38
C LEU A 258 -5.59 37.21 -17.35
N THR A 259 -6.58 38.09 -17.29
CA THR A 259 -6.42 39.55 -17.41
C THR A 259 -6.30 40.26 -16.06
N GLY A 260 -6.87 39.68 -14.99
CA GLY A 260 -6.95 40.32 -13.68
C GLY A 260 -8.11 41.32 -13.54
N ASP A 261 -8.96 41.46 -14.57
CA ASP A 261 -10.07 42.40 -14.57
C ASP A 261 -11.15 42.00 -13.56
N CYS A 262 -11.63 42.96 -12.77
CA CYS A 262 -12.65 42.69 -11.76
C CYS A 262 -13.99 42.31 -12.42
N ILE A 263 -14.55 41.17 -12.03
CA ILE A 263 -15.87 40.75 -12.48
C ILE A 263 -16.89 41.57 -11.68
N THR A 264 -17.34 42.68 -12.25
CA THR A 264 -18.46 43.45 -11.69
C THR A 264 -19.76 42.71 -12.00
N ASN A 265 -20.62 42.55 -11.01
CA ASN A 265 -21.84 41.74 -11.10
C ASN A 265 -22.96 42.45 -11.88
N THR A 266 -22.63 43.09 -13.01
CA THR A 266 -23.52 44.02 -13.74
C THR A 266 -23.65 43.78 -15.24
N GLU A 267 -23.16 42.68 -15.80
CA GLU A 267 -23.52 42.27 -17.17
C GLU A 267 -23.94 40.80 -17.26
N ILE A 268 -25.12 40.50 -16.69
CA ILE A 268 -25.93 39.38 -17.14
C ILE A 268 -26.86 39.92 -18.23
N ASN A 269 -26.34 40.05 -19.46
CA ASN A 269 -27.19 40.18 -20.64
C ASN A 269 -27.73 38.79 -20.97
N TRP A 270 -29.04 38.63 -20.76
CA TRP A 270 -29.81 37.45 -21.10
C TRP A 270 -29.83 37.23 -22.62
N TYR A 271 -29.04 36.27 -23.10
CA TYR A 271 -29.44 35.42 -24.22
C TYR A 271 -29.38 33.95 -23.77
N PRO A 272 -30.39 33.13 -24.09
CA PRO A 272 -30.55 31.82 -23.51
C PRO A 272 -29.69 30.81 -24.27
N ASP A 273 -28.73 30.20 -23.59
CA ASP A 273 -28.61 28.74 -23.59
C ASP A 273 -27.58 28.28 -22.54
N ILE A 274 -27.95 27.19 -21.84
CA ILE A 274 -27.20 26.42 -20.84
C ILE A 274 -27.32 26.92 -19.38
N LEU A 275 -28.44 26.57 -18.75
CA LEU A 275 -28.61 26.51 -17.30
C LEU A 275 -28.09 25.16 -16.77
N SER A 276 -26.83 25.13 -16.30
CA SER A 276 -26.40 24.14 -15.30
C SER A 276 -26.29 24.85 -13.95
N VAL A 277 -27.26 24.59 -13.09
CA VAL A 277 -27.41 25.18 -11.76
C VAL A 277 -26.31 24.64 -10.82
N TYR A 278 -25.29 25.45 -10.58
CA TYR A 278 -24.53 25.45 -9.33
C TYR A 278 -24.88 26.72 -8.57
N ASN A 279 -25.34 26.59 -7.33
CA ASN A 279 -25.60 27.73 -6.46
C ASN A 279 -24.63 27.71 -5.27
N GLU A 280 -23.97 28.87 -5.10
CA GLU A 280 -23.49 29.49 -3.86
C GLU A 280 -22.33 28.77 -3.11
N SER A 281 -21.09 29.28 -3.20
CA SER A 281 -20.54 30.44 -2.46
C SER A 281 -19.81 30.00 -1.20
N GLU A 282 -18.48 30.15 -1.12
CA GLU A 282 -17.82 30.93 -0.05
C GLU A 282 -16.29 31.12 -0.27
N GLN A 283 -15.95 32.40 -0.49
CA GLN A 283 -14.84 33.20 0.03
C GLN A 283 -13.65 32.50 0.74
N ALA A 284 -12.49 32.48 0.07
CA ALA A 284 -11.20 32.04 0.61
C ALA A 284 -10.51 33.16 1.42
N TRP A 285 -10.04 32.83 2.63
CA TRP A 285 -9.10 33.64 3.41
C TRP A 285 -7.76 32.92 3.50
N ASP A 286 -6.73 33.73 3.27
CA ASP A 286 -5.28 33.54 3.31
C ASP A 286 -4.77 32.96 4.64
N TRP A 287 -3.97 31.88 4.61
CA TRP A 287 -3.21 31.35 5.76
C TRP A 287 -1.90 30.67 5.34
N GLU A 288 -0.81 31.12 5.98
CA GLU A 288 0.51 30.51 6.01
C GLU A 288 0.51 29.06 6.54
N ASP A 289 1.53 28.33 6.10
CA ASP A 289 1.91 26.96 6.40
C ASP A 289 1.67 26.55 7.87
N GLU A 290 0.71 25.65 8.11
CA GLU A 290 0.81 24.48 9.02
C GLU A 290 -0.55 23.77 9.15
N GLN A 291 -0.61 22.59 8.54
CA GLN A 291 -1.41 21.41 8.93
C GLN A 291 -2.81 21.65 9.53
N GLY A 292 -3.84 21.44 8.70
CA GLY A 292 -5.20 21.16 9.16
C GLY A 292 -5.97 20.37 8.10
N PHE A 293 -6.26 19.09 8.38
CA PHE A 293 -7.19 18.30 7.59
C PHE A 293 -8.58 18.97 7.62
N SER A 294 -9.01 19.52 6.47
CA SER A 294 -10.36 20.08 6.32
C SER A 294 -11.30 19.04 5.69
N ALA A 295 -12.53 18.93 6.20
CA ALA A 295 -13.50 17.88 5.85
C ALA A 295 -14.00 17.90 4.40
N LEU A 296 -13.49 18.82 3.58
CA LEU A 296 -13.80 18.92 2.15
C LEU A 296 -13.21 17.79 1.29
N ARG A 297 -12.25 17.00 1.81
CA ARG A 297 -11.63 15.88 1.08
C ARG A 297 -12.27 14.50 1.34
N HIS A 298 -13.38 14.44 2.08
CA HIS A 298 -14.19 13.23 2.31
C HIS A 298 -15.68 13.50 2.04
N SER A 299 -16.00 13.92 0.81
CA SER A 299 -17.37 14.23 0.38
C SER A 299 -18.30 13.01 0.24
N GLY A 300 -17.81 11.79 0.51
CA GLY A 300 -18.58 10.57 0.26
C GLY A 300 -19.66 10.23 1.30
N LYS A 301 -19.67 10.82 2.51
CA LYS A 301 -20.56 10.35 3.61
C LYS A 301 -21.10 11.43 4.57
N CYS A 302 -20.85 12.72 4.33
CA CYS A 302 -21.27 13.81 5.23
C CYS A 302 -22.12 14.87 4.50
N GLU A 303 -23.45 14.85 4.71
CA GLU A 303 -24.32 15.96 4.31
C GLU A 303 -24.40 17.01 5.42
N CYS A 304 -23.56 18.05 5.33
CA CYS A 304 -23.63 19.17 6.25
C CYS A 304 -24.76 20.14 5.88
N LYS A 305 -25.81 20.19 6.69
CA LYS A 305 -26.84 21.23 6.61
C LYS A 305 -26.46 22.39 7.52
N GLU A 306 -26.14 23.53 6.94
CA GLU A 306 -25.89 24.74 7.71
C GLU A 306 -27.11 25.10 8.55
N GLN A 307 -26.88 25.29 9.85
CA GLN A 307 -27.94 25.71 10.77
C GLN A 307 -28.10 27.23 10.66
N VAL A 308 -29.16 27.69 10.01
CA VAL A 308 -29.53 29.10 10.00
C VAL A 308 -30.15 29.47 11.35
N LEU A 309 -29.86 30.67 11.86
CA LEU A 309 -30.51 31.16 13.08
C LEU A 309 -32.03 31.32 12.82
N GLY A 310 -32.80 30.31 13.20
CA GLY A 310 -34.25 30.28 13.04
C GLY A 310 -35.00 31.01 14.16
N ASN A 311 -36.23 30.57 14.44
CA ASN A 311 -37.09 31.16 15.47
C ASN A 311 -36.41 31.15 16.87
N PRO A 312 -36.35 32.30 17.57
CA PRO A 312 -35.78 32.41 18.93
C PRO A 312 -36.24 31.32 19.91
N LYS A 313 -37.52 30.92 19.86
CA LYS A 313 -38.06 29.86 20.72
C LYS A 313 -37.42 28.49 20.47
N ILE A 314 -37.09 28.19 19.22
CA ILE A 314 -36.41 26.94 18.83
C ILE A 314 -34.97 26.96 19.34
N PHE A 315 -34.26 28.07 19.14
CA PHE A 315 -32.89 28.25 19.64
C PHE A 315 -32.81 28.07 21.17
N CYS A 316 -33.75 28.64 21.91
CA CYS A 316 -33.83 28.47 23.36
C CYS A 316 -34.21 27.03 23.77
N GLY A 317 -35.12 26.40 23.02
CA GLY A 317 -35.57 25.01 23.24
C GLY A 317 -34.46 23.96 23.13
N MET A 318 -33.38 24.25 22.40
CA MET A 318 -32.22 23.37 22.25
C MET A 318 -31.35 23.25 23.52
N LYS A 319 -31.58 24.13 24.52
CA LYS A 319 -30.93 24.10 25.86
C LYS A 319 -29.41 23.95 25.81
N TYR A 320 -28.73 24.73 24.97
CA TYR A 320 -27.28 24.75 24.89
C TYR A 320 -26.61 25.03 26.24
N SER A 321 -25.60 24.22 26.58
CA SER A 321 -24.83 24.32 27.83
C SER A 321 -23.96 25.57 27.85
N TYR A 322 -23.42 25.95 26.70
CA TYR A 322 -22.61 27.15 26.50
C TYR A 322 -22.91 27.83 25.17
N VAL A 323 -22.62 29.12 25.10
CA VAL A 323 -22.59 29.91 23.85
C VAL A 323 -21.34 30.78 23.86
N LEU A 324 -20.47 30.62 22.88
CA LEU A 324 -19.13 31.20 22.84
C LEU A 324 -18.85 31.90 21.51
N LYS A 325 -18.08 32.98 21.57
CA LYS A 325 -17.30 33.47 20.43
C LYS A 325 -15.91 32.86 20.52
N ILE A 326 -15.53 32.08 19.52
CA ILE A 326 -14.23 31.41 19.48
C ILE A 326 -13.48 31.73 18.18
N LYS A 327 -12.15 31.75 18.24
CA LYS A 327 -11.28 31.70 17.05
C LYS A 327 -10.66 30.32 16.99
N ILE A 328 -10.78 29.63 15.86
CA ILE A 328 -10.12 28.33 15.67
C ILE A 328 -8.62 28.57 15.49
N LEU A 329 -7.81 27.88 16.28
CA LEU A 329 -6.35 27.96 16.20
C LEU A 329 -5.81 26.82 15.36
N SER A 330 -6.24 25.59 15.63
CA SER A 330 -5.85 24.39 14.89
C SER A 330 -6.86 23.28 15.09
N ALA A 331 -6.91 22.34 14.14
CA ALA A 331 -7.76 21.16 14.20
C ALA A 331 -6.91 19.92 13.90
N HIS A 332 -6.92 18.95 14.80
CA HIS A 332 -6.15 17.72 14.68
C HIS A 332 -7.08 16.52 14.71
N ASP A 333 -6.85 15.56 13.81
CA ASP A 333 -7.49 14.26 13.85
C ASP A 333 -6.55 13.26 14.53
N ARG A 334 -6.98 12.68 15.66
CA ARG A 334 -6.24 11.64 16.40
C ARG A 334 -6.68 10.23 16.01
N GLY A 335 -7.47 10.09 14.94
CA GLY A 335 -8.05 8.84 14.44
C GLY A 335 -9.28 8.39 15.23
N SER A 336 -9.18 8.31 16.56
CA SER A 336 -10.32 7.96 17.43
C SER A 336 -11.25 9.16 17.73
N HIS A 337 -10.71 10.38 17.65
CA HIS A 337 -11.44 11.61 17.89
C HIS A 337 -10.74 12.82 17.28
N ALA A 338 -11.52 13.87 17.04
CA ALA A 338 -11.01 15.16 16.60
C ALA A 338 -10.77 16.08 17.80
N GLU A 339 -9.70 16.85 17.76
CA GLU A 339 -9.36 17.86 18.76
C GLU A 339 -9.23 19.22 18.08
N VAL A 340 -10.12 20.16 18.42
CA VAL A 340 -10.08 21.52 17.87
C VAL A 340 -9.61 22.48 18.94
N ASN A 341 -8.41 23.02 18.77
CA ASN A 341 -7.84 24.02 19.65
C ASN A 341 -8.38 25.38 19.29
N VAL A 342 -8.95 26.09 20.26
CA VAL A 342 -9.62 27.36 20.05
C VAL A 342 -9.19 28.40 21.07
N LYS A 343 -9.32 29.67 20.68
CA LYS A 343 -9.21 30.82 21.59
C LYS A 343 -10.60 31.38 21.86
N ILE A 344 -11.08 31.22 23.08
CA ILE A 344 -12.35 31.78 23.54
C ILE A 344 -12.18 33.29 23.70
N LYS A 345 -12.82 34.04 22.81
CA LYS A 345 -12.80 35.51 22.76
C LYS A 345 -13.89 36.10 23.65
N LYS A 346 -15.07 35.49 23.68
CA LYS A 346 -16.22 35.95 24.48
C LYS A 346 -17.07 34.76 24.92
N VAL A 347 -17.57 34.82 26.15
CA VAL A 347 -18.58 33.89 26.66
C VAL A 347 -19.91 34.62 26.71
N LEU A 348 -20.92 34.11 26.01
CA LEU A 348 -22.26 34.70 25.92
C LEU A 348 -23.26 34.01 26.84
N LYS A 349 -23.10 32.69 27.04
CA LYS A 349 -23.83 31.90 28.02
C LYS A 349 -22.93 30.78 28.54
N MET A 350 -23.00 30.49 29.82
CA MET A 350 -22.44 29.30 30.45
C MET A 350 -23.41 28.82 31.52
N THR A 351 -23.60 27.51 31.67
CA THR A 351 -24.60 26.97 32.60
C THR A 351 -23.95 26.28 33.81
N LYS A 352 -23.08 25.29 33.59
CA LYS A 352 -22.51 24.45 34.66
C LYS A 352 -20.99 24.55 34.77
N VAL A 353 -20.26 24.57 33.65
CA VAL A 353 -18.80 24.78 33.67
C VAL A 353 -18.40 26.25 33.67
N LYS A 354 -17.39 26.57 34.49
CA LYS A 354 -16.69 27.86 34.49
C LYS A 354 -15.82 27.97 33.25
N ILE A 355 -16.39 28.50 32.17
CA ILE A 355 -15.67 28.77 30.93
C ILE A 355 -15.04 30.17 31.01
N MET A 356 -13.72 30.24 30.98
CA MET A 356 -12.98 31.51 30.95
C MET A 356 -12.50 31.84 29.53
N ARG A 357 -12.17 33.11 29.29
CA ARG A 357 -11.47 33.52 28.07
C ARG A 357 -10.06 32.91 28.09
N GLY A 358 -9.57 32.49 26.92
CA GLY A 358 -8.26 31.85 26.82
C GLY A 358 -8.24 30.72 25.81
N LYS A 359 -7.15 29.96 25.78
CA LYS A 359 -7.03 28.77 24.95
C LYS A 359 -7.80 27.62 25.59
N ARG A 360 -8.56 26.89 24.79
CA ARG A 360 -9.32 25.70 25.22
C ARG A 360 -9.43 24.73 24.05
N THR A 361 -9.62 23.46 24.37
CA THR A 361 -9.91 22.42 23.37
C THR A 361 -11.41 22.16 23.35
N ILE A 362 -11.96 22.12 22.14
CA ILE A 362 -13.32 21.68 21.86
C ILE A 362 -13.21 20.32 21.18
N TYR A 363 -14.13 19.42 21.51
CA TYR A 363 -14.16 18.06 21.02
C TYR A 363 -15.38 17.90 20.12
N PRO A 364 -15.20 17.95 18.79
CA PRO A 364 -16.23 17.54 17.87
C PRO A 364 -16.47 16.03 18.05
N GLU A 365 -17.72 15.61 18.16
CA GLU A 365 -18.06 14.18 18.27
C GLU A 365 -17.66 13.46 16.97
N SER A 366 -16.82 12.45 17.12
CA SER A 366 -15.88 11.93 16.12
C SER A 366 -16.51 11.32 14.87
N TRP A 367 -15.78 11.51 13.78
CA TRP A 367 -15.95 10.91 12.46
C TRP A 367 -15.95 9.38 12.49
N THR A 368 -17.12 8.83 12.71
CA THR A 368 -17.43 7.42 12.43
C THR A 368 -18.68 7.40 11.56
N ASN A 369 -19.16 6.21 11.15
CA ASN A 369 -20.35 6.01 10.31
C ASN A 369 -21.67 6.61 10.85
N ARG A 370 -21.65 7.57 11.79
CA ARG A 370 -22.79 8.09 12.56
C ARG A 370 -22.91 9.62 12.67
N GLY A 371 -22.01 10.44 12.11
CA GLY A 371 -22.26 11.89 12.07
C GLY A 371 -21.04 12.79 11.84
N CYS A 372 -21.31 14.03 11.44
CA CYS A 372 -20.32 15.03 11.01
C CYS A 372 -20.50 16.31 11.85
N THR A 373 -19.41 17.02 12.15
CA THR A 373 -19.53 18.37 12.73
C THR A 373 -19.71 19.38 11.61
N CYS A 374 -20.85 20.08 11.62
CA CYS A 374 -21.24 21.00 10.56
C CYS A 374 -21.56 22.38 11.15
N PRO A 375 -21.01 23.47 10.58
CA PRO A 375 -20.05 23.53 9.49
C PRO A 375 -18.63 23.12 9.93
N ILE A 376 -17.76 22.95 8.94
CA ILE A 376 -16.33 22.64 9.13
C ILE A 376 -15.68 23.82 9.86
N LEU A 377 -15.02 23.53 10.98
CA LEU A 377 -14.33 24.55 11.77
C LEU A 377 -12.93 24.81 11.20
N ASN A 378 -12.84 25.67 10.20
CA ASN A 378 -11.56 26.02 9.59
C ASN A 378 -10.67 26.84 10.55
N PRO A 379 -9.37 26.51 10.68
CA PRO A 379 -8.39 27.32 11.40
C PRO A 379 -8.39 28.78 10.94
N GLY A 380 -8.08 29.70 11.86
CA GLY A 380 -8.00 31.12 11.55
C GLY A 380 -9.33 31.87 11.54
N LEU A 381 -10.46 31.19 11.33
CA LEU A 381 -11.80 31.79 11.32
C LEU A 381 -12.39 31.92 12.74
N GLU A 382 -13.30 32.89 12.89
CA GLU A 382 -14.05 33.11 14.12
C GLU A 382 -15.48 32.58 13.98
N TYR A 383 -15.97 31.85 14.98
CA TYR A 383 -17.30 31.25 14.99
C TYR A 383 -18.08 31.63 16.25
N LEU A 384 -19.39 31.72 16.09
CA LEU A 384 -20.35 31.60 17.18
C LEU A 384 -20.68 30.12 17.36
N VAL A 385 -20.37 29.56 18.53
CA VAL A 385 -20.63 28.15 18.84
C VAL A 385 -21.52 28.04 20.06
N ALA A 386 -22.68 27.40 19.88
CA ALA A 386 -23.54 26.94 20.95
C ALA A 386 -23.51 25.41 20.99
N GLY A 387 -23.04 24.85 22.10
CA GLY A 387 -22.77 23.42 22.20
C GLY A 387 -23.18 22.83 23.54
N TYR A 388 -22.83 21.57 23.72
CA TYR A 388 -23.15 20.77 24.90
C TYR A 388 -21.87 20.44 25.66
N GLU A 389 -22.04 20.04 26.90
CA GLU A 389 -20.92 19.71 27.78
C GLU A 389 -21.08 18.26 28.22
N ASP A 390 -20.00 17.48 28.16
CA ASP A 390 -19.96 16.18 28.82
C ASP A 390 -19.75 16.37 30.31
N THR A 391 -20.79 16.09 31.09
CA THR A 391 -20.78 16.25 32.55
C THR A 391 -19.78 15.34 33.26
N ARG A 392 -19.30 14.27 32.60
CA ARG A 392 -18.33 13.32 33.19
C ARG A 392 -16.89 13.76 32.99
N THR A 393 -16.56 14.37 31.86
CA THR A 393 -15.19 14.74 31.47
C THR A 393 -14.94 16.25 31.51
N GLY A 394 -16.00 17.06 31.58
CA GLY A 394 -15.93 18.52 31.45
C GLY A 394 -15.55 19.00 30.05
N HIS A 395 -15.66 18.11 29.05
CA HIS A 395 -15.34 18.42 27.67
C HIS A 395 -16.43 19.26 27.02
N LEU A 396 -16.01 20.26 26.24
CA LEU A 396 -16.90 21.07 25.43
C LEU A 396 -17.16 20.32 24.12
N ILE A 397 -18.36 19.78 23.96
CA ILE A 397 -18.75 18.95 22.82
C ILE A 397 -19.48 19.77 21.77
N VAL A 398 -19.07 19.57 20.52
CA VAL A 398 -19.80 20.05 19.34
C VAL A 398 -20.24 18.85 18.52
N ASN A 399 -21.53 18.81 18.18
CA ASN A 399 -22.18 17.72 17.44
C ASN A 399 -23.22 18.28 16.46
N MET A 400 -23.94 17.41 15.75
CA MET A 400 -24.94 17.82 14.74
C MET A 400 -26.12 18.67 15.28
N LYS A 401 -26.35 18.68 16.60
CA LYS A 401 -27.39 19.51 17.24
C LYS A 401 -26.85 20.85 17.71
N SER A 402 -25.54 21.03 17.69
CA SER A 402 -24.86 22.25 18.08
C SER A 402 -25.08 23.32 17.02
N PHE A 403 -25.23 24.57 17.46
CA PHE A 403 -25.36 25.69 16.55
C PHE A 403 -23.99 26.31 16.31
N VAL A 404 -23.52 26.27 15.07
CA VAL A 404 -22.21 26.79 14.68
C VAL A 404 -22.36 27.61 13.42
N GLN A 405 -21.94 28.87 13.49
CA GLN A 405 -22.04 29.83 12.39
C GLN A 405 -20.82 30.76 12.39
N LEU A 406 -20.39 31.20 11.21
CA LEU A 406 -19.32 32.19 11.09
C LEU A 406 -19.69 33.46 11.88
N TRP A 407 -18.72 33.99 12.61
CA TRP A 407 -18.97 35.13 13.49
C TRP A 407 -19.23 36.39 12.66
N LYS A 408 -20.47 36.89 12.72
CA LYS A 408 -20.85 38.22 12.24
C LYS A 408 -21.26 39.10 13.44
N PRO A 409 -20.80 40.35 13.56
CA PRO A 409 -21.18 41.24 14.68
C PRO A 409 -22.70 41.41 14.86
N ALA A 410 -23.46 41.39 13.76
CA ALA A 410 -24.93 41.41 13.78
C ALA A 410 -25.52 40.12 14.38
N LEU A 411 -24.97 38.96 14.02
CA LEU A 411 -25.38 37.65 14.56
C LEU A 411 -25.14 37.58 16.07
N GLY A 412 -23.96 38.01 16.54
CA GLY A 412 -23.63 38.04 17.95
C GLY A 412 -24.58 38.93 18.78
N ARG A 413 -24.99 40.09 18.25
CA ARG A 413 -25.99 40.96 18.89
C ARG A 413 -27.36 40.28 18.99
N LYS A 414 -27.85 39.72 17.88
CA LYS A 414 -29.13 38.98 17.84
C LYS A 414 -29.16 37.83 18.85
N VAL A 415 -28.11 37.03 18.91
CA VAL A 415 -28.06 35.88 19.85
C VAL A 415 -28.01 36.33 21.31
N VAL A 416 -27.33 37.43 21.62
CA VAL A 416 -27.36 38.01 22.98
C VAL A 416 -28.76 38.51 23.35
N GLU A 417 -29.49 39.10 22.41
CA GLU A 417 -30.88 39.52 22.63
C GLU A 417 -31.80 38.32 22.88
N ILE A 418 -31.71 37.29 22.03
CA ILE A 418 -32.46 36.03 22.19
C ILE A 418 -32.18 35.39 23.56
N LEU A 419 -30.91 35.29 23.94
CA LEU A 419 -30.50 34.72 25.22
C LEU A 419 -31.03 35.50 26.43
N LYS A 420 -31.21 36.83 26.31
CA LYS A 420 -31.68 37.70 27.41
C LYS A 420 -33.20 37.81 27.49
N ARG A 421 -33.89 37.84 26.34
CA ARG A 421 -35.33 38.14 26.26
C ARG A 421 -36.18 36.88 26.11
N ASP A 422 -35.70 35.92 25.32
CA ASP A 422 -36.51 34.77 24.87
C ASP A 422 -36.12 33.45 25.55
N CYS A 423 -34.86 33.30 26.00
CA CYS A 423 -34.36 32.08 26.63
C CYS A 423 -34.43 32.09 28.17
N LYS A 424 -35.36 32.85 28.76
CA LYS A 424 -35.51 32.97 30.21
C LYS A 424 -35.97 31.67 30.88
#